data_AF-B9XC55-F1
#
_entry.id   AF-B9XC55-F1
#
_cell.length_a   1.000
_cell.length_b   1.000
_cell.length_c   1.000
_cell.angle_alpha   90.00
_cell.angle_beta   90.00
_cell.angle_gamma   90.00
#
_symmetry.space_group_name_H-M   'P 1'
#
loop_
_entity.id
_entity.type
_entity.pdbx_description
1 polymer ?
#
loop_
_entity_poly.entity_id
_entity_poly.type
_entity_poly.pdbx_seq_one_letter_code
_entity_poly.pdbx_strand_id
1 'polypeptide(L)'
;MKKTVLKTLLLALAVILLYGTYLAVRAHSNLVTLNVHNADVREVVRKIEWQTWESIFVNQGVEGKITLNVHKVPLEEVLNIIQEQASCRWSAYYPLYTSGKSLVSFKKSLRGDVNPSEVGWTNLVARSFGGFGRGGPGGPGGWGGGNNPPNDNGLITMQIANKDLEVATTALTRYAEAKIVPEDGTDGKVMLALKDSTFSRAMDLLSKQVHRKWTKYYALQSWRGNRRGGDVADNGTNDFNRFELTDEQRAAMEKRFQEQLETMSPEERAKAEERRQRMEAMRNMSPEDRQKMFQQMAQSPEFKARMESRMMNGILNSTPDQRVERAQRAAARQARRGQ
;
A
#
# COMPACT_ATOMS: atom_id res chain seq x y z
N MET A 1 44.18 -42.31 -29.26
CA MET A 1 44.15 -40.99 -28.57
C MET A 1 42.89 -40.15 -28.88
N LYS A 2 42.40 -40.03 -30.11
CA LYS A 2 41.22 -39.16 -30.40
C LYS A 2 39.91 -39.56 -29.68
N LYS A 3 39.65 -40.86 -29.50
CA LYS A 3 38.43 -41.36 -28.83
C LYS A 3 38.40 -41.08 -27.32
N THR A 4 39.57 -41.05 -26.66
CA THR A 4 39.64 -40.76 -25.21
C THR A 4 39.42 -39.28 -24.94
N VAL A 5 40.00 -38.39 -25.76
CA VAL A 5 39.80 -36.93 -25.66
C VAL A 5 38.34 -36.52 -25.90
N LEU A 6 37.66 -37.15 -26.86
CA LEU A 6 36.24 -36.88 -27.11
C LEU A 6 35.36 -37.29 -25.92
N LYS A 7 35.63 -38.46 -25.30
CA LYS A 7 34.90 -38.92 -24.12
C LYS A 7 35.10 -38.00 -22.92
N THR A 8 36.32 -37.50 -22.69
CA THR A 8 36.58 -36.56 -21.60
C THR A 8 35.90 -35.21 -21.83
N LEU A 9 35.85 -34.70 -23.07
CA LEU A 9 35.13 -33.47 -23.39
C LEU A 9 33.61 -33.61 -23.20
N LEU A 10 33.02 -34.73 -23.63
CA LEU A 10 31.59 -34.99 -23.41
C LEU A 10 31.24 -35.11 -21.93
N LEU A 11 32.12 -35.74 -21.13
CA LEU A 11 31.91 -35.84 -19.68
C LEU A 11 32.03 -34.47 -19.00
N ALA A 12 33.00 -33.65 -19.39
CA ALA A 12 33.13 -32.28 -18.89
C ALA A 12 31.89 -31.44 -19.24
N LEU A 13 31.38 -31.54 -20.47
CA LEU A 13 30.16 -30.84 -20.90
C LEU A 13 28.94 -31.29 -20.08
N ALA A 14 28.80 -32.60 -19.84
CA ALA A 14 27.71 -33.15 -19.03
C ALA A 14 27.77 -32.65 -17.57
N VAL A 15 28.96 -32.56 -16.97
CA VAL A 15 29.14 -32.01 -15.62
C VAL A 15 28.76 -30.52 -15.58
N ILE A 16 29.16 -29.74 -16.59
CA ILE A 16 28.78 -28.31 -16.70
C ILE A 16 27.26 -28.16 -16.84
N LEU A 17 26.61 -28.97 -17.68
CA LEU A 17 25.16 -28.96 -17.85
C LEU A 17 24.43 -29.35 -16.56
N LEU A 18 24.85 -30.41 -15.88
CA LEU A 18 24.27 -30.84 -14.61
C LEU A 18 24.41 -29.76 -13.54
N TYR A 19 25.60 -29.16 -13.41
CA TYR A 19 25.83 -28.07 -12.47
C TYR A 19 24.99 -26.83 -12.82
N GLY A 20 24.87 -26.49 -14.11
CA GLY A 20 23.99 -25.43 -14.60
C GLY A 20 22.51 -25.67 -14.27
N THR A 21 22.01 -26.90 -14.47
CA THR A 21 20.63 -27.27 -14.10
C THR A 21 20.40 -27.22 -12.60
N TYR A 22 21.36 -27.65 -11.79
CA TYR A 22 21.30 -27.57 -10.34
C TYR A 22 21.21 -26.11 -9.85
N LEU A 23 22.03 -25.22 -10.43
CA LEU A 23 21.97 -23.79 -10.13
C LEU A 23 20.63 -23.17 -10.56
N ALA A 24 20.11 -23.54 -11.72
CA ALA A 24 18.81 -23.06 -12.20
C ALA A 24 17.65 -23.48 -11.29
N VAL A 25 17.61 -24.74 -10.84
CA VAL A 25 16.58 -25.23 -9.90
C VAL A 25 16.67 -24.52 -8.54
N ARG A 26 17.89 -24.26 -8.06
CA ARG A 26 18.09 -23.53 -6.82
C ARG A 26 17.64 -22.07 -6.91
N ALA A 27 17.94 -21.39 -8.03
CA ALA A 27 17.47 -20.04 -8.30
C ALA A 27 15.94 -20.00 -8.35
N HIS A 28 15.30 -20.98 -9.01
CA HIS A 28 13.84 -21.10 -9.08
C HIS A 28 13.14 -21.32 -7.75
N SER A 29 13.86 -21.76 -6.70
CA SER A 29 13.26 -21.97 -5.39
C SER A 29 13.15 -20.67 -4.57
N ASN A 30 13.66 -19.53 -5.08
CA ASN A 30 13.65 -18.23 -4.39
C ASN A 30 14.19 -18.28 -2.95
N LEU A 31 15.17 -19.16 -2.69
CA LEU A 31 15.77 -19.34 -1.38
C LEU A 31 17.05 -18.52 -1.24
N VAL A 32 17.13 -17.71 -0.20
CA VAL A 32 18.24 -16.83 0.11
C VAL A 32 19.11 -17.45 1.21
N THR A 33 20.43 -17.38 1.04
CA THR A 33 21.40 -17.72 2.08
C THR A 33 22.41 -16.59 2.16
N LEU A 34 22.33 -15.80 3.23
CA LEU A 34 23.09 -14.56 3.35
C LEU A 34 23.47 -14.30 4.81
N ASN A 35 24.77 -14.05 5.02
CA ASN A 35 25.31 -13.59 6.29
C ASN A 35 26.03 -12.25 6.05
N VAL A 36 25.46 -11.18 6.56
CA VAL A 36 25.97 -9.81 6.45
C VAL A 36 25.81 -9.12 7.80
N HIS A 37 26.81 -8.33 8.18
CA HIS A 37 26.81 -7.57 9.41
C HIS A 37 27.02 -6.09 9.10
N ASN A 38 26.12 -5.24 9.60
CA ASN A 38 26.20 -3.78 9.44
C ASN A 38 26.38 -3.31 7.97
N ALA A 39 25.77 -4.02 7.02
CA ALA A 39 25.91 -3.74 5.59
C ALA A 39 24.83 -2.76 5.11
N ASP A 40 25.13 -1.96 4.08
CA ASP A 40 24.15 -1.07 3.47
C ASP A 40 23.01 -1.86 2.81
N VAL A 41 21.76 -1.42 3.00
CA VAL A 41 20.56 -2.08 2.44
C VAL A 41 20.66 -2.34 0.94
N ARG A 42 21.25 -1.42 0.15
CA ARG A 42 21.39 -1.60 -1.31
C ARG A 42 22.39 -2.70 -1.64
N GLU A 43 23.47 -2.81 -0.86
CA GLU A 43 24.45 -3.89 -1.03
C GLU A 43 23.84 -5.25 -0.70
N VAL A 44 23.07 -5.32 0.39
CA VAL A 44 22.34 -6.53 0.80
C VAL A 44 21.36 -6.96 -0.29
N VAL A 45 20.53 -6.04 -0.80
CA VAL A 45 19.57 -6.31 -1.87
C VAL A 45 20.28 -6.79 -3.14
N ARG A 46 21.38 -6.16 -3.55
CA ARG A 46 22.16 -6.60 -4.72
C ARG A 46 22.68 -8.03 -4.58
N LYS A 47 23.10 -8.45 -3.38
CA LYS A 47 23.50 -9.84 -3.11
C LYS A 47 22.32 -10.80 -3.22
N ILE A 48 21.13 -10.37 -2.80
CA ILE A 48 19.89 -11.16 -2.92
C ILE A 48 19.51 -11.31 -4.39
N GLU A 49 19.47 -10.23 -5.17
CA GLU A 49 19.16 -10.26 -6.61
C GLU A 49 20.08 -11.23 -7.37
N TRP A 50 21.37 -11.26 -7.02
CA TRP A 50 22.32 -12.18 -7.63
C TRP A 50 22.02 -13.66 -7.30
N GLN A 51 21.49 -13.95 -6.10
CA GLN A 51 21.14 -15.32 -5.68
C GLN A 51 19.80 -15.79 -6.24
N THR A 52 18.80 -14.92 -6.30
CA THR A 52 17.42 -15.29 -6.70
C THR A 52 17.13 -15.01 -8.17
N TRP A 53 17.95 -14.19 -8.83
CA TRP A 53 17.69 -13.65 -10.17
C TRP A 53 16.41 -12.82 -10.29
N GLU A 54 15.81 -12.45 -9.15
CA GLU A 54 14.69 -11.54 -9.07
C GLU A 54 15.19 -10.09 -9.08
N SER A 55 14.44 -9.20 -9.72
CA SER A 55 14.76 -7.77 -9.77
C SER A 55 14.07 -7.02 -8.62
N ILE A 56 14.87 -6.39 -7.77
CA ILE A 56 14.46 -5.71 -6.53
C ILE A 56 14.92 -4.24 -6.57
N PHE A 57 13.97 -3.32 -6.71
CA PHE A 57 14.28 -1.89 -6.76
C PHE A 57 14.28 -1.26 -5.36
N VAL A 58 15.40 -0.66 -4.97
CA VAL A 58 15.50 0.12 -3.73
C VAL A 58 15.27 1.60 -4.05
N ASN A 59 14.16 2.16 -3.58
CA ASN A 59 13.85 3.58 -3.75
C ASN A 59 14.95 4.45 -3.14
N GLN A 60 15.21 5.63 -3.70
CA GLN A 60 16.24 6.57 -3.23
C GLN A 60 16.07 6.93 -1.74
N GLY A 61 14.83 7.06 -1.25
CA GLY A 61 14.57 7.38 0.14
C GLY A 61 14.73 6.23 1.14
N VAL A 62 15.12 5.02 0.69
CA VAL A 62 15.44 3.90 1.57
C VAL A 62 16.93 3.95 1.90
N GLU A 63 17.19 4.18 3.17
CA GLU A 63 18.53 4.23 3.77
C GLU A 63 18.52 3.35 5.02
N GLY A 64 19.66 2.75 5.36
CA GLY A 64 19.78 1.94 6.56
C GLY A 64 20.87 0.88 6.44
N LYS A 65 21.35 0.45 7.61
CA LYS A 65 22.29 -0.67 7.72
C LYS A 65 21.56 -1.88 8.28
N ILE A 66 21.87 -3.05 7.73
CA ILE A 66 21.19 -4.30 8.01
C ILE A 66 22.21 -5.31 8.53
N THR A 67 21.79 -6.04 9.56
CA THR A 67 22.49 -7.25 10.02
C THR A 67 21.55 -8.43 9.83
N LEU A 68 21.95 -9.35 8.96
CA LEU A 68 21.10 -10.46 8.52
C LEU A 68 21.93 -11.73 8.45
N ASN A 69 21.47 -12.79 9.13
CA ASN A 69 22.02 -14.13 9.04
C ASN A 69 20.87 -15.10 8.75
N VAL A 70 20.69 -15.43 7.48
CA VAL A 70 19.61 -16.30 6.99
C VAL A 70 20.19 -17.45 6.18
N HIS A 71 19.58 -18.63 6.32
CA HIS A 71 20.00 -19.84 5.62
C HIS A 71 18.79 -20.56 5.02
N LYS A 72 18.73 -20.61 3.68
CA LYS A 72 17.63 -21.21 2.90
C LYS A 72 16.26 -20.64 3.27
N VAL A 73 16.16 -19.32 3.39
CA VAL A 73 14.92 -18.61 3.73
C VAL A 73 14.26 -18.08 2.45
N PRO A 74 12.93 -18.19 2.26
CA PRO A 74 12.24 -17.60 1.12
C PRO A 74 12.52 -16.10 0.97
N LEU A 75 12.64 -15.62 -0.27
CA LEU A 75 12.92 -14.23 -0.59
C LEU A 75 11.98 -13.27 0.13
N GLU A 76 10.69 -13.56 0.13
CA GLU A 76 9.66 -12.71 0.71
C GLU A 76 9.81 -12.57 2.22
N GLU A 77 10.18 -13.65 2.90
CA GLU A 77 10.46 -13.63 4.34
C GLU A 77 11.73 -12.82 4.64
N VAL A 78 12.75 -12.91 3.79
CA VAL A 78 13.94 -12.05 3.88
C VAL A 78 13.60 -10.58 3.66
N LEU A 79 12.75 -10.27 2.68
CA LEU A 79 12.28 -8.89 2.44
C LEU A 79 11.44 -8.36 3.61
N ASN A 80 10.68 -9.21 4.30
CA ASN A 80 10.00 -8.87 5.55
C ASN A 80 10.98 -8.54 6.68
N ILE A 81 12.07 -9.28 6.84
CA ILE A 81 13.08 -8.94 7.85
C ILE A 81 13.77 -7.61 7.50
N ILE A 82 14.08 -7.40 6.21
CA ILE A 82 14.73 -6.16 5.73
C ILE A 82 13.82 -4.94 5.96
N GLN A 83 12.52 -5.05 5.68
CA GLN A 83 11.61 -3.91 5.85
C GLN A 83 11.51 -3.44 7.30
N GLU A 84 11.55 -4.38 8.25
CA GLU A 84 11.52 -4.09 9.68
C GLU A 84 12.79 -3.38 10.13
N GLN A 85 13.98 -3.89 9.74
CA GLN A 85 15.26 -3.28 10.13
C GLN A 85 15.49 -1.92 9.48
N ALA A 86 15.15 -1.77 8.19
CA ALA A 86 15.37 -0.54 7.44
C ALA A 86 14.21 0.45 7.53
N SER A 87 13.16 0.16 8.33
CA SER A 87 11.94 0.99 8.42
C SER A 87 11.40 1.36 7.03
N CYS A 88 11.35 0.37 6.14
CA CYS A 88 10.84 0.51 4.79
C CYS A 88 9.64 -0.40 4.59
N ARG A 89 9.06 -0.39 3.39
CA ARG A 89 7.95 -1.23 2.99
C ARG A 89 8.31 -1.86 1.67
N TRP A 90 8.28 -3.19 1.60
CA TRP A 90 8.40 -3.85 0.32
C TRP A 90 7.03 -4.09 -0.31
N SER A 91 6.99 -4.25 -1.62
CA SER A 91 5.79 -4.67 -2.36
C SER A 91 6.21 -5.36 -3.65
N ALA A 92 5.43 -6.35 -4.09
CA ALA A 92 5.55 -6.88 -5.44
C ALA A 92 4.67 -6.08 -6.41
N TYR A 93 5.24 -5.75 -7.56
CA TYR A 93 4.64 -4.96 -8.62
C TYR A 93 4.53 -5.79 -9.90
N TYR A 94 3.36 -5.70 -10.51
CA TYR A 94 3.02 -6.36 -11.76
C TYR A 94 2.58 -5.29 -12.78
N PRO A 95 3.54 -4.56 -13.39
CA PRO A 95 3.23 -3.55 -14.40
C PRO A 95 2.60 -4.18 -15.64
N LEU A 96 1.51 -3.61 -16.15
CA LEU A 96 1.00 -3.88 -17.49
C LEU A 96 1.52 -2.79 -18.43
N TYR A 97 2.41 -3.14 -19.34
CA TYR A 97 3.13 -2.17 -20.19
C TYR A 97 3.02 -2.52 -21.68
N THR A 98 3.10 -1.50 -22.52
CA THR A 98 3.09 -1.60 -23.99
C THR A 98 4.46 -1.91 -24.58
N SER A 99 5.51 -1.23 -24.10
CA SER A 99 6.82 -1.20 -24.72
C SER A 99 7.97 -1.29 -23.72
N GLY A 100 9.17 -1.65 -24.19
CA GLY A 100 10.37 -1.66 -23.37
C GLY A 100 10.76 -0.27 -22.84
N LYS A 101 10.47 0.80 -23.59
CA LYS A 101 10.71 2.19 -23.14
C LYS A 101 9.83 2.53 -21.94
N SER A 102 8.55 2.19 -22.01
CA SER A 102 7.61 2.39 -20.89
C SER A 102 8.04 1.63 -19.64
N LEU A 103 8.50 0.38 -19.80
CA LEU A 103 9.06 -0.43 -18.72
C LEU A 103 10.31 0.21 -18.08
N VAL A 104 11.18 0.87 -18.86
CA VAL A 104 12.32 1.60 -18.31
C VAL A 104 11.86 2.80 -17.48
N SER A 105 10.87 3.56 -17.96
CA SER A 105 10.27 4.67 -17.21
C SER A 105 9.64 4.18 -15.90
N PHE A 106 8.92 3.06 -15.92
CA PHE A 106 8.38 2.42 -14.72
C PHE A 106 9.47 2.10 -13.69
N LYS A 107 10.58 1.51 -14.12
CA LYS A 107 11.72 1.19 -13.24
C LYS A 107 12.35 2.44 -12.63
N LYS A 108 12.51 3.51 -13.40
CA LYS A 108 12.99 4.82 -12.92
C LYS A 108 12.02 5.37 -11.85
N SER A 109 10.73 5.30 -12.10
CA SER A 109 9.70 5.71 -11.14
C SER A 109 9.70 4.89 -9.85
N LEU A 110 9.88 3.57 -9.91
CA LEU A 110 10.01 2.73 -8.71
C LEU A 110 11.23 3.11 -7.86
N ARG A 111 12.35 3.44 -8.51
CA ARG A 111 13.56 3.94 -7.83
C ARG A 111 13.37 5.34 -7.23
N GLY A 112 12.36 6.08 -7.67
CA GLY A 112 12.16 7.48 -7.28
C GLY A 112 12.99 8.46 -8.13
N ASP A 113 13.52 8.01 -9.27
CA ASP A 113 14.31 8.85 -10.17
C ASP A 113 13.44 9.85 -10.96
N VAL A 114 12.17 9.51 -11.21
CA VAL A 114 11.21 10.33 -11.98
C VAL A 114 9.82 10.21 -11.38
N ASN A 115 9.09 11.32 -11.35
CA ASN A 115 7.70 11.34 -10.88
C ASN A 115 6.81 10.47 -11.78
N PRO A 116 6.08 9.47 -11.24
CA PRO A 116 5.31 8.54 -12.07
C PRO A 116 4.22 9.21 -12.92
N SER A 117 3.68 10.35 -12.48
CA SER A 117 2.67 11.09 -13.25
C SER A 117 3.21 11.72 -14.53
N GLU A 118 4.52 12.00 -14.59
CA GLU A 118 5.16 12.63 -15.74
C GLU A 118 5.51 11.61 -16.84
N VAL A 119 5.49 10.32 -16.52
CA VAL A 119 5.97 9.25 -17.41
C VAL A 119 4.91 8.20 -17.75
N GLY A 120 3.63 8.52 -17.58
CA GLY A 120 2.54 7.62 -17.94
C GLY A 120 2.33 6.48 -16.95
N TRP A 121 2.65 6.69 -15.67
CA TRP A 121 2.49 5.73 -14.59
C TRP A 121 1.76 6.33 -13.38
N THR A 122 0.73 7.15 -13.60
CA THR A 122 -0.07 7.76 -12.53
C THR A 122 -0.65 6.73 -11.56
N ASN A 123 -1.02 5.55 -12.06
CA ASN A 123 -1.53 4.43 -11.27
C ASN A 123 -0.52 3.86 -10.26
N LEU A 124 0.78 4.15 -10.40
CA LEU A 124 1.79 3.76 -9.41
C LEU A 124 1.64 4.53 -8.09
N VAL A 125 1.18 5.79 -8.17
CA VAL A 125 0.98 6.70 -7.03
C VAL A 125 -0.43 6.58 -6.47
N ALA A 126 -1.38 6.03 -7.26
CA ALA A 126 -2.75 5.79 -6.84
C ALA A 126 -2.71 5.07 -5.49
N ARG A 127 -2.97 5.84 -4.43
CA ARG A 127 -2.79 5.39 -3.06
C ARG A 127 -3.71 4.20 -2.93
N SER A 128 -3.13 3.01 -2.73
CA SER A 128 -3.86 1.80 -2.42
C SER A 128 -4.94 2.20 -1.43
N PHE A 129 -6.20 2.11 -1.88
CA PHE A 129 -7.34 2.92 -1.44
C PHE A 129 -7.79 2.51 -0.03
N GLY A 130 -6.90 2.75 0.94
CA GLY A 130 -6.98 2.36 2.35
C GLY A 130 -6.31 3.38 3.28
N GLY A 131 -5.65 4.41 2.73
CA GLY A 131 -5.07 5.51 3.52
C GLY A 131 -5.97 6.76 3.67
N PHE A 132 -7.04 6.88 2.89
CA PHE A 132 -7.93 8.06 2.87
C PHE A 132 -9.41 7.73 2.91
N GLY A 133 -9.75 6.48 3.26
CA GLY A 133 -10.96 6.27 4.02
C GLY A 133 -10.80 7.13 5.26
N ARG A 134 -11.45 8.29 5.25
CA ARG A 134 -11.79 9.13 6.38
C ARG A 134 -12.37 8.18 7.41
N GLY A 135 -11.48 7.57 8.20
CA GLY A 135 -11.81 6.90 9.43
C GLY A 135 -12.44 7.98 10.25
N GLY A 136 -13.76 8.07 10.13
CA GLY A 136 -14.55 8.75 11.14
C GLY A 136 -14.06 8.19 12.47
N PRO A 137 -13.77 9.06 13.46
CA PRO A 137 -13.32 8.61 14.77
C PRO A 137 -14.34 7.59 15.30
N GLY A 138 -14.03 6.29 15.21
CA GLY A 138 -14.95 5.20 15.56
C GLY A 138 -15.01 3.99 14.60
N GLY A 139 -14.44 4.05 13.40
CA GLY A 139 -14.36 2.88 12.50
C GLY A 139 -13.43 1.78 13.07
N PRO A 140 -13.93 0.56 13.37
CA PRO A 140 -13.10 -0.52 13.88
C PRO A 140 -12.15 -1.03 12.80
N GLY A 141 -10.83 -0.94 13.06
CA GLY A 141 -9.84 -1.90 12.57
C GLY A 141 -9.68 -2.03 11.05
N GLY A 142 -8.97 -1.09 10.43
CA GLY A 142 -8.47 -1.24 9.06
C GLY A 142 -7.00 -0.83 8.90
N TRP A 143 -6.18 -0.90 9.96
CA TRP A 143 -4.72 -0.70 9.91
C TRP A 143 -3.97 -1.93 9.35
N GLY A 144 -4.63 -2.68 8.47
CA GLY A 144 -4.24 -4.04 8.08
C GLY A 144 -4.24 -4.24 6.57
N GLY A 145 -3.81 -3.24 5.79
CA GLY A 145 -3.28 -3.52 4.45
C GLY A 145 -1.95 -4.23 4.59
N GLY A 146 -2.02 -5.48 5.07
CA GLY A 146 -0.90 -6.30 5.52
C GLY A 146 0.15 -6.39 4.43
N ASN A 147 1.41 -6.24 4.83
CA ASN A 147 2.57 -6.60 4.00
C ASN A 147 2.72 -8.12 3.93
N ASN A 148 1.60 -8.84 3.85
CA ASN A 148 1.67 -10.26 3.63
C ASN A 148 2.33 -10.47 2.26
N PRO A 149 3.25 -11.43 2.18
CA PRO A 149 3.90 -11.72 0.94
C PRO A 149 2.86 -12.18 -0.09
N PRO A 150 2.91 -11.70 -1.34
CA PRO A 150 2.03 -12.19 -2.38
C PRO A 150 2.13 -13.71 -2.42
N ASN A 151 1.00 -14.38 -2.21
CA ASN A 151 0.98 -15.82 -2.32
C ASN A 151 0.91 -16.18 -3.81
N ASP A 152 2.07 -16.21 -4.48
CA ASP A 152 2.15 -16.58 -5.91
C ASP A 152 1.62 -17.99 -6.18
N ASN A 153 1.71 -18.86 -5.16
CA ASN A 153 1.15 -20.22 -5.17
C ASN A 153 -0.30 -20.27 -4.68
N GLY A 154 -0.87 -19.13 -4.28
CA GLY A 154 -2.26 -19.00 -3.89
C GLY A 154 -3.14 -19.28 -5.10
N LEU A 155 -4.01 -20.28 -4.95
CA LEU A 155 -5.01 -20.58 -5.96
C LEU A 155 -6.13 -19.55 -5.85
N ILE A 156 -6.41 -18.88 -6.95
CA ILE A 156 -7.43 -17.83 -7.04
C ILE A 156 -8.63 -18.40 -7.80
N THR A 157 -9.79 -18.32 -7.15
CA THR A 157 -11.08 -18.59 -7.76
C THR A 157 -11.89 -17.29 -7.76
N MET A 158 -12.13 -16.74 -8.94
CA MET A 158 -12.83 -15.47 -9.11
C MET A 158 -13.44 -15.38 -10.51
N GLN A 159 -14.62 -14.77 -10.57
CA GLN A 159 -15.28 -14.45 -11.84
C GLN A 159 -15.49 -12.94 -11.95
N ILE A 160 -14.95 -12.35 -13.01
CA ILE A 160 -15.13 -10.95 -13.40
C ILE A 160 -15.75 -10.97 -14.78
N ALA A 161 -16.95 -10.46 -14.93
CA ALA A 161 -17.64 -10.40 -16.22
C ALA A 161 -17.83 -8.95 -16.66
N ASN A 162 -17.22 -8.59 -17.80
CA ASN A 162 -17.40 -7.31 -18.49
C ASN A 162 -17.17 -6.08 -17.59
N LYS A 163 -16.08 -6.10 -16.81
CA LYS A 163 -15.70 -4.99 -15.92
C LYS A 163 -14.54 -4.20 -16.52
N ASP A 164 -14.45 -2.92 -16.17
CA ASP A 164 -13.33 -2.09 -16.59
C ASP A 164 -12.02 -2.60 -15.96
N LEU A 165 -10.91 -2.38 -16.66
CA LEU A 165 -9.58 -2.82 -16.23
C LEU A 165 -9.23 -2.38 -14.80
N GLU A 166 -9.57 -1.15 -14.41
CA GLU A 166 -9.32 -0.63 -13.06
C GLU A 166 -10.04 -1.44 -11.98
N VAL A 167 -11.29 -1.83 -12.24
CA VAL A 167 -12.07 -2.67 -11.34
C VAL A 167 -11.46 -4.07 -11.26
N ALA A 168 -11.05 -4.62 -12.41
CA ALA A 168 -10.45 -5.96 -12.47
C ALA A 168 -9.09 -6.04 -11.76
N THR A 169 -8.21 -5.07 -12.00
CA THR A 169 -6.89 -4.94 -11.35
C THR A 169 -7.04 -4.71 -9.85
N THR A 170 -8.00 -3.88 -9.43
CA THR A 170 -8.30 -3.66 -8.00
C THR A 170 -8.80 -4.94 -7.33
N ALA A 171 -9.69 -5.70 -7.98
CA ALA A 171 -10.17 -6.97 -7.46
C ALA A 171 -9.03 -7.98 -7.29
N LEU A 172 -8.21 -8.17 -8.33
CA LEU A 172 -7.04 -9.06 -8.29
C LEU A 172 -6.02 -8.64 -7.22
N THR A 173 -5.75 -7.34 -7.11
CA THR A 173 -4.82 -6.79 -6.10
C THR A 173 -5.26 -7.12 -4.68
N ARG A 174 -6.57 -7.11 -4.41
CA ARG A 174 -7.13 -7.47 -3.09
C ARG A 174 -6.99 -8.96 -2.77
N TYR A 175 -7.10 -9.83 -3.77
CA TYR A 175 -7.01 -11.28 -3.58
C TYR A 175 -5.57 -11.77 -3.43
N ALA A 176 -4.65 -11.22 -4.22
CA ALA A 176 -3.27 -11.71 -4.30
C ALA A 176 -2.28 -10.89 -3.47
N GLU A 177 -2.74 -9.82 -2.80
CA GLU A 177 -1.89 -8.88 -2.06
C GLU A 177 -0.74 -8.30 -2.93
N ALA A 178 -0.94 -8.29 -4.25
CA ALA A 178 0.03 -7.90 -5.27
C ALA A 178 -0.41 -6.61 -5.96
N LYS A 179 0.49 -5.65 -6.18
CA LYS A 179 0.15 -4.39 -6.85
C LYS A 179 0.19 -4.55 -8.36
N ILE A 180 -0.98 -4.62 -8.99
CA ILE A 180 -1.08 -4.56 -10.45
C ILE A 180 -1.15 -3.10 -10.86
N VAL A 181 -0.24 -2.66 -11.74
CA VAL A 181 -0.14 -1.26 -12.15
C VAL A 181 -0.29 -1.17 -13.66
N PRO A 182 -1.46 -0.76 -14.17
CA PRO A 182 -1.61 -0.50 -15.60
C PRO A 182 -0.90 0.80 -16.00
N GLU A 183 -0.19 0.77 -17.14
CA GLU A 183 0.31 1.96 -17.83
C GLU A 183 -0.86 2.90 -18.16
N ASP A 184 -0.64 4.20 -18.05
CA ASP A 184 -1.67 5.21 -18.33
C ASP A 184 -2.20 5.07 -19.78
N GLY A 185 -3.51 5.29 -19.94
CA GLY A 185 -4.18 5.06 -21.24
C GLY A 185 -4.39 3.57 -21.57
N THR A 186 -4.09 2.65 -20.66
CA THR A 186 -4.55 1.27 -20.79
C THR A 186 -6.01 1.18 -20.35
N ASP A 187 -6.90 1.09 -21.32
CA ASP A 187 -8.32 0.86 -21.17
C ASP A 187 -8.72 -0.52 -21.68
N GLY A 188 -9.95 -0.94 -21.38
CA GLY A 188 -10.50 -2.21 -21.84
C GLY A 188 -11.47 -2.84 -20.86
N LYS A 189 -12.39 -3.64 -21.41
CA LYS A 189 -13.29 -4.48 -20.63
C LYS A 189 -12.68 -5.86 -20.49
N VAL A 190 -12.68 -6.35 -19.25
CA VAL A 190 -12.04 -7.59 -18.83
C VAL A 190 -13.12 -8.60 -18.47
N MET A 191 -12.93 -9.83 -18.94
CA MET A 191 -13.74 -10.99 -18.61
C MET A 191 -12.84 -12.13 -18.14
N LEU A 192 -12.67 -12.29 -16.83
CA LEU A 192 -11.84 -13.32 -16.24
C LEU A 192 -12.72 -14.37 -15.55
N ALA A 193 -12.55 -15.62 -15.93
CA ALA A 193 -13.09 -16.77 -15.22
C ALA A 193 -11.90 -17.60 -14.72
N LEU A 194 -11.56 -17.41 -13.45
CA LEU A 194 -10.47 -18.09 -12.77
C LEU A 194 -11.07 -19.15 -11.85
N LYS A 195 -10.64 -20.40 -12.03
CA LYS A 195 -10.94 -21.51 -11.12
C LYS A 195 -9.62 -22.12 -10.71
N ASP A 196 -9.31 -22.02 -9.43
CA ASP A 196 -8.09 -22.55 -8.80
C ASP A 196 -6.83 -22.22 -9.61
N SER A 197 -6.74 -20.98 -10.08
CA SER A 197 -5.69 -20.53 -10.99
C SER A 197 -4.61 -19.78 -10.23
N THR A 198 -3.34 -20.01 -10.58
CA THR A 198 -2.23 -19.25 -10.01
C THR A 198 -2.32 -17.78 -10.41
N PHE A 199 -1.72 -16.90 -9.59
CA PHE A 199 -1.71 -15.47 -9.89
C PHE A 199 -1.04 -15.15 -11.24
N SER A 200 0.07 -15.83 -11.58
CA SER A 200 0.73 -15.69 -12.88
C SER A 200 -0.22 -15.98 -14.04
N ARG A 201 -1.03 -17.04 -13.94
CA ARG A 201 -2.02 -17.38 -14.98
C ARG A 201 -3.12 -16.33 -15.07
N ALA A 202 -3.56 -15.78 -13.94
CA ALA A 202 -4.50 -14.68 -13.93
C ALA A 202 -3.94 -13.44 -14.64
N MET A 203 -2.67 -13.11 -14.39
CA MET A 203 -1.97 -12.01 -15.06
C MET A 203 -1.80 -12.25 -16.57
N ASP A 204 -1.49 -13.48 -17.00
CA ASP A 204 -1.42 -13.84 -18.42
C ASP A 204 -2.75 -13.65 -19.14
N LEU A 205 -3.87 -14.05 -18.51
CA LEU A 205 -5.20 -13.87 -19.08
C LEU A 205 -5.59 -12.39 -19.12
N LEU A 206 -5.33 -11.66 -18.04
CA LEU A 206 -5.60 -10.23 -17.95
C LEU A 206 -4.83 -9.46 -19.04
N SER A 207 -3.51 -9.67 -19.12
CA SER A 207 -2.65 -8.91 -20.03
C SER A 207 -2.97 -9.20 -21.51
N LYS A 208 -3.35 -10.44 -21.84
CA LYS A 208 -3.80 -10.81 -23.19
C LYS A 208 -5.06 -10.06 -23.60
N GLN A 209 -6.02 -9.91 -22.69
CA GLN A 209 -7.28 -9.21 -22.98
C GLN A 209 -7.09 -7.71 -23.22
N VAL A 210 -6.12 -7.08 -22.55
CA VAL A 210 -5.82 -5.65 -22.73
C VAL A 210 -4.64 -5.39 -23.68
N HIS A 211 -4.16 -6.43 -24.38
CA HIS A 211 -3.01 -6.34 -25.29
C HIS A 211 -1.79 -5.65 -24.64
N ARG A 212 -1.43 -6.07 -23.43
CA ARG A 212 -0.26 -5.61 -22.69
C ARG A 212 0.68 -6.76 -22.34
N LYS A 213 1.94 -6.42 -22.15
CA LYS A 213 2.95 -7.30 -21.55
C LYS A 213 2.96 -7.08 -20.05
N TRP A 214 3.37 -8.08 -19.31
CA TRP A 214 3.55 -7.98 -17.87
C TRP A 214 4.83 -8.67 -17.45
N THR A 215 5.32 -8.29 -16.27
CA THR A 215 6.46 -8.92 -15.60
C THR A 215 6.34 -8.65 -14.10
N LYS A 216 7.16 -9.28 -13.29
CA LYS A 216 7.17 -9.14 -11.83
C LYS A 216 8.40 -8.37 -11.38
N TYR A 217 8.21 -7.47 -10.43
CA TYR A 217 9.29 -6.77 -9.75
C TYR A 217 9.01 -6.66 -8.26
N TYR A 218 10.06 -6.63 -7.46
CA TYR A 218 9.97 -6.22 -6.07
C TYR A 218 10.46 -4.78 -5.95
N ALA A 219 9.89 -4.01 -5.03
CA ALA A 219 10.45 -2.72 -4.68
C ALA A 219 10.40 -2.48 -3.17
N LEU A 220 11.45 -1.89 -2.63
CA LEU A 220 11.56 -1.38 -1.27
C LEU A 220 11.33 0.13 -1.34
N GLN A 221 10.25 0.59 -0.71
CA GLN A 221 9.87 2.00 -0.60
C GLN A 221 10.05 2.45 0.85
N SER A 222 10.46 3.69 1.10
CA SER A 222 10.60 4.17 2.48
C SER A 222 9.23 4.20 3.17
N TRP A 223 9.15 3.78 4.44
CA TRP A 223 7.90 3.84 5.21
C TRP A 223 7.40 5.27 5.35
N ARG A 224 8.33 6.23 5.35
CA ARG A 224 8.07 7.67 5.38
C ARG A 224 7.63 8.25 4.02
N GLY A 225 7.32 7.39 3.04
CA GLY A 225 7.07 7.74 1.65
C GLY A 225 6.05 8.88 1.45
N ASN A 226 6.50 9.85 0.65
CA ASN A 226 5.72 10.88 -0.05
C ASN A 226 5.18 12.10 0.72
N ARG A 227 5.71 12.46 1.89
CA ARG A 227 5.57 13.87 2.37
C ARG A 227 6.70 14.79 1.97
N ARG A 228 7.79 14.26 1.39
CA ARG A 228 9.03 14.99 1.13
C ARG A 228 9.44 14.75 -0.32
N GLY A 229 8.91 15.57 -1.21
CA GLY A 229 9.14 15.48 -2.65
C GLY A 229 8.44 16.57 -3.47
N GLY A 230 7.98 17.63 -2.82
CA GLY A 230 7.80 18.93 -3.42
C GLY A 230 8.57 19.90 -2.54
N ASP A 231 9.34 20.78 -3.14
CA ASP A 231 10.20 21.80 -2.54
C ASP A 231 9.47 22.69 -1.52
N VAL A 232 9.21 22.17 -0.33
CA VAL A 232 8.85 22.98 0.83
C VAL A 232 10.05 22.91 1.75
N ALA A 233 10.88 23.92 1.57
CA ALA A 233 11.99 24.24 2.43
C ALA A 233 11.58 24.10 3.90
N ASP A 234 12.52 23.52 4.63
CA ASP A 234 12.67 23.50 6.08
C ASP A 234 12.26 24.83 6.73
N ASN A 235 10.98 25.00 7.04
CA ASN A 235 10.49 26.07 7.88
C ASN A 235 9.68 25.42 9.00
N GLY A 236 10.31 25.30 10.17
CA GLY A 236 9.88 24.50 11.32
C GLY A 236 8.61 24.95 12.04
N THR A 237 7.51 25.16 11.31
CA THR A 237 6.19 25.38 11.89
C THR A 237 5.42 24.06 11.93
N ASN A 238 4.92 23.72 13.12
CA ASN A 238 4.02 22.58 13.37
C ASN A 238 2.84 22.61 12.40
N ASP A 239 2.93 21.81 11.34
CA ASP A 239 2.01 21.80 10.20
C ASP A 239 0.73 20.99 10.49
N PHE A 240 0.08 21.30 11.62
CA PHE A 240 -1.31 20.90 11.90
C PHE A 240 -2.33 21.83 11.21
N ASN A 241 -1.88 22.90 10.55
CA ASN A 241 -2.72 23.82 9.76
C ASN A 241 -2.81 23.44 8.26
N ARG A 242 -2.23 22.31 7.82
CA ARG A 242 -2.10 21.92 6.39
C ARG A 242 -3.37 21.39 5.71
N PHE A 243 -4.52 21.99 6.00
CA PHE A 243 -5.70 21.91 5.14
C PHE A 243 -6.38 23.26 5.11
N GLU A 244 -5.62 24.33 4.83
CA GLU A 244 -6.26 25.50 4.26
C GLU A 244 -6.82 25.09 2.90
N LEU A 245 -8.11 24.75 2.89
CA LEU A 245 -8.87 24.60 1.65
C LEU A 245 -8.64 25.86 0.82
N THR A 246 -8.32 25.68 -0.46
CA THR A 246 -8.24 26.79 -1.40
C THR A 246 -9.58 27.54 -1.42
N ASP A 247 -9.57 28.81 -1.80
CA ASP A 247 -10.82 29.59 -1.85
C ASP A 247 -11.84 28.94 -2.80
N GLU A 248 -11.38 28.33 -3.90
CA GLU A 248 -12.21 27.52 -4.80
C GLU A 248 -12.84 26.30 -4.11
N GLN A 249 -12.07 25.58 -3.29
CA GLN A 249 -12.61 24.43 -2.55
C GLN A 249 -13.59 24.86 -1.45
N ARG A 250 -13.38 26.03 -0.83
CA ARG A 250 -14.32 26.62 0.12
C ARG A 250 -15.63 26.99 -0.57
N ALA A 251 -15.55 27.68 -1.70
CA ALA A 251 -16.72 28.04 -2.51
C ALA A 251 -17.49 26.80 -2.98
N ALA A 252 -16.78 25.75 -3.44
CA ALA A 252 -17.41 24.50 -3.84
C ALA A 252 -18.10 23.77 -2.67
N MET A 253 -17.51 23.83 -1.47
CA MET A 253 -18.12 23.26 -0.26
C MET A 253 -19.35 24.04 0.19
N GLU A 254 -19.30 25.37 0.13
CA GLU A 254 -20.45 26.25 0.43
C GLU A 254 -21.59 26.01 -0.54
N LYS A 255 -21.29 25.89 -1.84
CA LYS A 255 -22.30 25.58 -2.86
C LYS A 255 -22.99 24.24 -2.59
N ARG A 256 -22.24 23.18 -2.32
CA ARG A 256 -22.80 21.86 -1.96
C ARG A 256 -23.67 21.92 -0.69
N PHE A 257 -23.28 22.75 0.28
CA PHE A 257 -24.04 22.93 1.50
C PHE A 257 -25.37 23.66 1.24
N GLN A 258 -25.36 24.69 0.38
CA GLN A 258 -26.58 25.38 -0.07
C GLN A 258 -27.52 24.42 -0.82
N GLU A 259 -26.99 23.65 -1.76
CA GLU A 259 -27.76 22.61 -2.48
C GLU A 259 -28.37 21.60 -1.48
N GLN A 260 -27.65 21.22 -0.44
CA GLN A 260 -28.17 20.34 0.60
C GLN A 260 -29.27 21.00 1.44
N LEU A 261 -29.13 22.28 1.80
CA LEU A 261 -30.17 23.03 2.50
C LEU A 261 -31.46 23.08 1.67
N GLU A 262 -31.36 23.27 0.36
CA GLU A 262 -32.53 23.27 -0.54
C GLU A 262 -33.29 21.93 -0.56
N THR A 263 -32.63 20.81 -0.24
CA THR A 263 -33.29 19.49 -0.13
C THR A 263 -33.90 19.20 1.24
N MET A 264 -33.55 19.97 2.27
CA MET A 264 -34.01 19.77 3.65
C MET A 264 -35.36 20.42 3.91
N SER A 265 -36.09 19.92 4.92
CA SER A 265 -37.32 20.56 5.40
C SER A 265 -37.02 21.93 6.05
N PRO A 266 -38.01 22.84 6.16
CA PRO A 266 -37.79 24.16 6.76
C PRO A 266 -37.22 24.11 8.18
N GLU A 267 -37.65 23.14 9.00
CA GLU A 267 -37.14 22.95 10.36
C GLU A 267 -35.68 22.46 10.38
N GLU A 268 -35.33 21.54 9.48
CA GLU A 268 -33.95 21.04 9.37
C GLU A 268 -32.99 22.12 8.85
N ARG A 269 -33.45 22.98 7.93
CA ARG A 269 -32.68 24.12 7.42
C ARG A 269 -32.31 25.08 8.55
N ALA A 270 -33.28 25.47 9.38
CA ALA A 270 -33.03 26.37 10.51
C ALA A 270 -31.97 25.80 11.47
N LYS A 271 -32.06 24.50 11.78
CA LYS A 271 -31.07 23.82 12.65
C LYS A 271 -29.69 23.70 11.99
N ALA A 272 -29.64 23.50 10.68
CA ALA A 272 -28.39 23.44 9.93
C ALA A 272 -27.69 24.81 9.85
N GLU A 273 -28.46 25.88 9.67
CA GLU A 273 -27.97 27.27 9.71
C GLU A 273 -27.47 27.68 11.09
N GLU A 274 -28.22 27.37 12.16
CA GLU A 274 -27.78 27.60 13.54
C GLU A 274 -26.45 26.87 13.83
N ARG A 275 -26.34 25.62 13.37
CA ARG A 275 -25.11 24.84 13.53
C ARG A 275 -23.94 25.45 12.74
N ARG A 276 -24.19 26.01 11.56
CA ARG A 276 -23.17 26.72 10.76
C ARG A 276 -22.69 27.97 11.49
N GLN A 277 -23.61 28.82 11.94
CA GLN A 277 -23.27 30.03 12.70
C GLN A 277 -22.47 29.69 13.96
N ARG A 278 -22.84 28.61 14.65
CA ARG A 278 -22.08 28.11 15.81
C ARG A 278 -20.68 27.64 15.45
N MET A 279 -20.48 26.99 14.30
CA MET A 279 -19.16 26.57 13.81
C MET A 279 -18.29 27.75 13.40
N GLU A 280 -18.87 28.76 12.74
CA GLU A 280 -18.19 30.00 12.37
C GLU A 280 -17.78 30.80 13.62
N ALA A 281 -18.67 30.90 14.60
CA ALA A 281 -18.36 31.49 15.91
C ALA A 281 -17.18 30.77 16.58
N MET A 282 -17.17 29.43 16.61
CA MET A 282 -16.04 28.65 17.13
C MET A 282 -14.74 28.89 16.37
N ARG A 283 -14.80 29.07 15.04
CA ARG A 283 -13.61 29.32 14.22
C ARG A 283 -12.96 30.65 14.56
N ASN A 284 -13.78 31.67 14.83
CA ASN A 284 -13.33 33.02 15.16
C ASN A 284 -12.95 33.20 16.64
N MET A 285 -13.34 32.27 17.52
CA MET A 285 -12.94 32.28 18.93
C MET A 285 -11.45 32.03 19.11
N SER A 286 -10.89 32.60 20.20
CA SER A 286 -9.53 32.28 20.64
C SER A 286 -9.38 30.77 20.94
N PRO A 287 -8.17 30.20 20.90
CA PRO A 287 -7.95 28.80 21.24
C PRO A 287 -8.42 28.43 22.66
N GLU A 288 -8.27 29.33 23.63
CA GLU A 288 -8.71 29.13 25.02
C GLU A 288 -10.24 29.11 25.14
N ASP A 289 -10.93 30.03 24.46
CA ASP A 289 -12.39 30.09 24.48
C ASP A 289 -13.01 28.89 23.77
N ARG A 290 -12.38 28.42 22.68
CA ARG A 290 -12.77 27.16 22.05
C ARG A 290 -12.68 25.99 23.02
N GLN A 291 -11.61 25.89 23.81
CA GLN A 291 -11.48 24.82 24.81
C GLN A 291 -12.59 24.90 25.86
N LYS A 292 -12.89 26.08 26.40
CA LYS A 292 -13.99 26.29 27.35
C LYS A 292 -15.34 25.91 26.76
N MET A 293 -15.61 26.33 25.52
CA MET A 293 -16.85 25.99 24.81
C MET A 293 -16.96 24.48 24.55
N PHE A 294 -15.86 23.80 24.21
CA PHE A 294 -15.84 22.34 24.09
C PHE A 294 -16.10 21.65 25.42
N GLN A 295 -15.57 22.16 26.53
CA GLN A 295 -15.84 21.64 27.88
C GLN A 295 -17.32 21.80 28.25
N GLN A 296 -17.91 22.98 28.00
CA GLN A 296 -19.34 23.21 28.23
C GLN A 296 -20.21 22.30 27.35
N MET A 297 -19.85 22.14 26.08
CA MET A 297 -20.55 21.22 25.18
C MET A 297 -20.42 19.77 25.66
N ALA A 298 -19.26 19.35 26.16
CA ALA A 298 -19.04 18.02 26.70
C ALA A 298 -19.86 17.75 27.98
N GLN A 299 -20.21 18.80 28.73
CA GLN A 299 -21.07 18.70 29.90
C GLN A 299 -22.56 18.66 29.56
N SER A 300 -22.97 19.07 28.35
CA SER A 300 -24.39 19.12 27.99
C SER A 300 -25.03 17.72 27.96
N PRO A 301 -26.27 17.56 28.46
CA PRO A 301 -26.96 16.26 28.43
C PRO A 301 -27.12 15.70 27.01
N GLU A 302 -27.38 16.56 26.02
CA GLU A 302 -27.52 16.15 24.62
C GLU A 302 -26.21 15.58 24.06
N PHE A 303 -25.07 16.20 24.37
CA PHE A 303 -23.78 15.67 23.92
C PHE A 303 -23.46 14.33 24.58
N LYS A 304 -23.75 14.20 25.89
CA LYS A 304 -23.61 12.93 26.62
C LYS A 304 -24.48 11.83 26.01
N ALA A 305 -25.77 12.09 25.80
CA ALA A 305 -26.69 11.14 25.17
C ALA A 305 -26.24 10.74 23.74
N ARG A 306 -25.70 11.68 22.96
CA ARG A 306 -25.15 11.41 21.63
C ARG A 306 -23.88 10.57 21.69
N MET A 307 -23.00 10.83 22.65
CA MET A 307 -21.79 10.04 22.88
C MET A 307 -22.11 8.63 23.36
N GLU A 308 -23.08 8.48 24.27
CA GLU A 308 -23.60 7.19 24.72
C GLU A 308 -24.23 6.42 23.56
N SER A 309 -25.09 7.05 22.75
CA SER A 309 -25.67 6.43 21.55
C SER A 309 -24.58 5.95 20.58
N ARG A 310 -23.52 6.72 20.36
CA ARG A 310 -22.39 6.31 19.51
C ARG A 310 -21.63 5.13 20.12
N MET A 311 -21.40 5.15 21.43
CA MET A 311 -20.73 4.08 22.14
C MET A 311 -21.57 2.79 22.08
N MET A 312 -22.88 2.88 22.32
CA MET A 312 -23.82 1.77 22.23
C MET A 312 -23.92 1.21 20.81
N ASN A 313 -24.06 2.06 19.78
CA ASN A 313 -24.03 1.61 18.39
C ASN A 313 -22.70 0.92 18.05
N GLY A 314 -21.58 1.43 18.57
CA GLY A 314 -20.27 0.81 18.42
C GLY A 314 -20.11 -0.52 19.15
N ILE A 315 -20.94 -0.81 20.16
CA ILE A 315 -21.01 -2.10 20.87
C ILE A 315 -21.93 -3.05 20.11
N LEU A 316 -23.14 -2.60 19.76
CA LEU A 316 -24.15 -3.39 19.05
C LEU A 316 -23.64 -3.89 17.69
N ASN A 317 -22.93 -3.03 16.95
CA ASN A 317 -22.41 -3.35 15.62
C ASN A 317 -21.04 -4.05 15.64
N SER A 318 -20.49 -4.36 16.83
CA SER A 318 -19.19 -5.04 16.94
C SER A 318 -19.35 -6.52 17.27
N THR A 319 -18.54 -7.36 16.64
CA THR A 319 -18.49 -8.80 16.96
C THR A 319 -17.94 -9.00 18.38
N PRO A 320 -18.24 -10.13 19.06
CA PRO A 320 -17.66 -10.44 20.36
C PRO A 320 -16.12 -10.36 20.38
N ASP A 321 -15.45 -10.85 19.33
CA ASP A 321 -13.98 -10.82 19.23
C ASP A 321 -13.42 -9.39 19.18
N GLN A 322 -14.06 -8.50 18.42
CA GLN A 322 -13.68 -7.09 18.35
C GLN A 322 -13.83 -6.38 19.71
N ARG A 323 -14.78 -6.82 20.54
CA ARG A 323 -14.96 -6.27 21.90
C ARG A 323 -13.85 -6.72 22.83
N VAL A 324 -13.47 -8.00 22.77
CA VAL A 324 -12.33 -8.54 23.54
C VAL A 324 -11.05 -7.81 23.15
N GLU A 325 -10.79 -7.65 21.86
CA GLU A 325 -9.59 -6.94 21.38
C GLU A 325 -9.56 -5.48 21.85
N ARG A 326 -10.68 -4.77 21.77
CA ARG A 326 -10.78 -3.37 22.24
C ARG A 326 -10.55 -3.27 23.75
N ALA A 327 -11.10 -4.21 24.53
CA ALA A 327 -10.89 -4.28 25.98
C ALA A 327 -9.41 -4.53 26.32
N GLN A 328 -8.75 -5.47 25.63
CA GLN A 328 -7.32 -5.75 25.80
C GLN A 328 -6.47 -4.52 25.47
N ARG A 329 -6.75 -3.81 24.37
CA ARG A 329 -6.04 -2.56 24.03
C ARG A 329 -6.26 -1.45 25.06
N ALA A 330 -7.47 -1.35 25.63
CA ALA A 330 -7.77 -0.38 26.69
C ALA A 330 -6.98 -0.69 27.97
N ALA A 331 -6.95 -1.95 28.40
CA ALA A 331 -6.16 -2.41 29.54
C ALA A 331 -4.66 -2.17 29.33
N ALA A 332 -4.13 -2.48 28.15
CA ALA A 332 -2.72 -2.23 27.82
C ALA A 332 -2.35 -0.74 27.87
N ARG A 333 -3.25 0.16 27.46
CA ARG A 333 -3.04 1.62 27.55
C ARG A 333 -3.08 2.12 29.00
N GLN A 334 -3.95 1.56 29.84
CA GLN A 334 -4.00 1.90 31.26
C GLN A 334 -2.73 1.46 31.98
N ALA A 335 -2.25 0.24 31.71
CA ALA A 335 -0.98 -0.26 32.26
C ALA A 335 0.21 0.65 31.90
N ARG A 336 0.26 1.18 30.67
CA ARG A 336 1.30 2.13 30.23
C ARG A 336 1.23 3.51 30.87
N ARG A 337 0.10 3.92 31.44
CA ARG A 337 -0.03 5.22 32.11
C ARG A 337 0.29 5.17 33.61
N GLY A 338 0.34 3.97 34.18
CA GLY A 338 0.70 3.73 35.59
C GLY A 338 2.17 3.39 35.82
N GLN A 339 2.96 3.29 34.75
CA GLN A 339 4.43 3.24 34.77
C GLN A 339 4.96 4.63 34.38
#